data_AF-A0A482WMU8-F1
#
_entry.id   AF-A0A482WMU8-F1
#
_cell.length_a   1.000
_cell.length_b   1.000
_cell.length_c   1.000
_cell.angle_alpha   90.00
_cell.angle_beta   90.00
_cell.angle_gamma   90.00
#
_symmetry.space_group_name_H-M   'P 1'
#
loop_
_entity.id
_entity.type
_entity.pdbx_description
1 polymer ?
#
loop_
_entity_poly.entity_id
_entity_poly.type
_entity_poly.pdbx_seq_one_letter_code
_entity_poly.pdbx_strand_id
1 'polypeptide(L)'
;MPLNVSSVGYENTMTDEILFNWDEIRNLLRLPDKFTIFEQTLEWFEDKLAVILLIIHAAGETFLKITPKKRSKLLSCLPRIVDPSVDRCSASLLETTLIVTAAFERFLGNVYQSHCSRPVPFLLRDLLATDEISEVFGNVPLNNHQRPYVDLLAKSEPLLNFFPDLREKEQEMMEYINTSVLVNPIQKIYWERILHNFKSESYGECLAMILPQLEQCLRTYFCPSNALCAQPSEFYVTLDQIISSVPSAMESSSTVNDGLSQNLVEMLQDAFMFMDGPRIRDKISHGEVKLEDINHSLCNHVLSMTFGVMAALSKEKGVIDKFLIETYLSRVHPSSCLRRSIDSALTCLLNWPDMEPTGITESSDVLSFKQSVYNLFDFHHCPSLQDVLKQMRDLINKDYFLRLHRQNLDTSTVSQARKLVSPLRSITERISEAYDCGKKRGDWRPRHLKTYERMLGILPNLQSTIFAVLATLVFVLNRPDTFSSDQHKRLLKCGLKYMDNVLSLSQREKNRWLEIDELTKKVSIQYSDYINKNIEVIPKQSEITTV
;
A
#
# COMPACT_ATOMS: atom_id res chain seq x y z
N MET A 1 -25.22 -2.49 -32.93
CA MET A 1 -25.03 -2.82 -34.37
C MET A 1 -23.57 -3.16 -34.58
N PRO A 2 -23.20 -4.14 -35.40
CA PRO A 2 -21.79 -4.34 -35.76
C PRO A 2 -21.32 -3.09 -36.51
N LEU A 3 -20.34 -2.38 -35.94
CA LEU A 3 -19.74 -1.21 -36.56
C LEU A 3 -19.04 -1.68 -37.83
N ASN A 4 -19.61 -1.34 -38.98
CA ASN A 4 -19.07 -1.68 -40.28
C ASN A 4 -17.87 -0.76 -40.55
N VAL A 5 -16.66 -1.26 -40.26
CA VAL A 5 -15.37 -0.54 -40.33
C VAL A 5 -14.96 -0.17 -41.77
N SER A 6 -15.76 -0.48 -42.78
CA SER A 6 -15.30 -0.57 -44.18
C SER A 6 -15.63 0.63 -45.09
N SER A 7 -16.02 1.81 -44.58
CA SER A 7 -16.37 2.92 -45.50
C SER A 7 -16.10 4.35 -45.03
N VAL A 8 -15.35 4.57 -43.95
CA VAL A 8 -14.98 5.93 -43.52
C VAL A 8 -13.46 6.04 -43.44
N GLY A 9 -12.91 7.13 -44.00
CA GLY A 9 -11.49 7.34 -44.30
C GLY A 9 -10.57 7.47 -43.09
N TYR A 10 -10.49 6.44 -42.26
CA TYR A 10 -9.59 6.37 -41.10
C TYR A 10 -8.16 5.93 -41.46
N GLU A 11 -7.92 5.55 -42.72
CA GLU A 11 -6.63 5.01 -43.20
C GLU A 11 -5.47 6.03 -43.08
N ASN A 12 -5.78 7.34 -43.07
CA ASN A 12 -4.80 8.42 -43.01
C ASN A 12 -4.51 8.94 -41.58
N THR A 13 -5.11 8.32 -40.56
CA THR A 13 -4.94 8.72 -39.14
C THR A 13 -3.58 8.35 -38.58
N MET A 14 -2.80 7.56 -39.31
CA MET A 14 -1.46 7.11 -38.95
C MET A 14 -0.52 7.41 -40.12
N THR A 15 0.64 7.97 -39.79
CA THR A 15 1.73 8.18 -40.75
C THR A 15 2.49 6.88 -41.03
N ASP A 16 3.30 6.86 -42.09
CA ASP A 16 4.20 5.74 -42.44
C ASP A 16 5.24 5.38 -41.34
N GLU A 17 5.41 6.28 -40.37
CA GLU A 17 6.27 6.14 -39.19
C GLU A 17 5.51 5.68 -37.94
N ILE A 18 4.24 5.30 -38.04
CA ILE A 18 3.40 4.83 -36.91
C ILE A 18 3.15 5.95 -35.88
N LEU A 19 3.14 7.19 -36.34
CA LEU A 19 2.73 8.34 -35.54
C LEU A 19 1.31 8.72 -35.91
N PHE A 20 0.50 9.06 -34.91
CA PHE A 20 -0.82 9.62 -35.13
C PHE A 20 -0.70 10.91 -35.95
N ASN A 21 -1.46 10.98 -37.04
CA ASN A 21 -1.62 12.18 -37.83
C ASN A 21 -2.66 13.09 -37.14
N TRP A 22 -2.17 13.97 -36.26
CA TRP A 22 -3.03 14.81 -35.42
C TRP A 22 -3.91 15.78 -36.21
N ASP A 23 -3.48 16.20 -37.41
CA ASP A 23 -4.28 17.06 -38.28
C ASP A 23 -5.49 16.29 -38.84
N GLU A 24 -5.28 15.06 -39.29
CA GLU A 24 -6.36 14.20 -39.78
C GLU A 24 -7.31 13.77 -38.65
N ILE A 25 -6.76 13.46 -37.48
CA ILE A 25 -7.55 13.15 -36.28
C ILE A 25 -8.39 14.36 -35.86
N ARG A 26 -7.84 15.58 -35.91
CA ARG A 26 -8.59 16.80 -35.62
C ARG A 26 -9.74 17.00 -36.61
N ASN A 27 -9.51 16.72 -37.89
CA ASN A 27 -10.55 16.77 -38.93
C ASN A 27 -11.67 15.75 -38.68
N LEU A 28 -11.32 14.51 -38.33
CA LEU A 28 -12.28 13.45 -38.03
C LEU A 28 -13.09 13.73 -36.77
N LEU A 29 -12.45 14.28 -35.73
CA LEU A 29 -13.13 14.70 -34.51
C LEU A 29 -13.98 15.95 -34.73
N ARG A 30 -13.77 16.68 -35.84
CA ARG A 30 -14.44 17.94 -36.19
C ARG A 30 -14.36 18.97 -35.06
N LEU A 31 -13.17 19.10 -34.47
CA LEU A 31 -12.94 20.02 -33.35
C LEU A 31 -12.74 21.45 -33.87
N PRO A 32 -13.49 22.45 -33.36
CA PRO A 32 -13.26 23.86 -33.68
C PRO A 32 -11.96 24.37 -33.05
N ASP A 33 -11.35 25.42 -33.63
CA ASP A 33 -10.09 26.01 -33.15
C ASP A 33 -10.18 26.55 -31.71
N LYS A 34 -11.37 26.97 -31.29
CA LYS A 34 -11.70 27.26 -29.89
C LYS A 34 -12.72 26.24 -29.43
N PHE A 35 -12.26 25.32 -28.59
CA PHE A 35 -13.04 24.18 -28.13
C PHE A 35 -12.95 24.08 -26.61
N THR A 36 -14.10 24.10 -25.95
CA THR A 36 -14.22 23.82 -24.51
C THR A 36 -14.92 22.48 -24.33
N ILE A 37 -14.18 21.46 -23.92
CA ILE A 37 -14.73 20.11 -23.70
C ILE A 37 -15.81 20.10 -22.62
N PHE A 38 -15.72 21.00 -21.65
CA PHE A 38 -16.63 21.10 -20.50
C PHE A 38 -18.01 21.67 -20.84
N GLU A 39 -18.19 22.25 -22.03
CA GLU A 39 -19.45 22.86 -22.47
C GLU A 39 -20.26 21.96 -23.41
N GLN A 40 -19.80 20.71 -23.64
CA GLN A 40 -20.40 19.79 -24.61
C GLN A 40 -21.47 18.89 -23.98
N THR A 41 -22.43 18.46 -24.80
CA THR A 41 -23.52 17.56 -24.38
C THR A 41 -23.04 16.11 -24.22
N LEU A 42 -23.78 15.29 -23.48
CA LEU A 42 -23.51 13.84 -23.38
C LEU A 42 -23.50 13.16 -24.75
N GLU A 43 -24.44 13.50 -25.63
CA GLU A 43 -24.51 12.99 -27.01
C GLU A 43 -23.24 13.31 -27.81
N TRP A 44 -22.64 14.48 -27.59
CA TRP A 44 -21.36 14.83 -28.18
C TRP A 44 -20.22 13.94 -27.66
N PHE A 45 -20.19 13.63 -26.36
CA PHE A 45 -19.19 12.73 -25.78
C PHE A 45 -19.32 11.31 -26.33
N GLU A 46 -20.54 10.80 -26.45
CA GLU A 46 -20.79 9.48 -27.03
C GLU A 46 -20.36 9.42 -28.51
N ASP A 47 -20.66 10.46 -29.30
CA ASP A 47 -20.18 10.61 -30.68
C ASP A 47 -18.65 10.61 -30.76
N LYS A 48 -17.97 11.45 -29.96
CA LYS A 48 -16.50 11.52 -29.99
C LYS A 48 -15.83 10.27 -29.47
N LEU A 49 -16.37 9.64 -28.44
CA LEU A 49 -15.84 8.38 -27.94
C LEU A 49 -15.91 7.30 -29.02
N ALA A 50 -17.02 7.23 -29.78
CA ALA A 50 -17.14 6.30 -30.90
C ALA A 50 -16.07 6.57 -31.98
N VAL A 51 -15.83 7.83 -32.34
CA VAL A 51 -14.79 8.20 -33.32
C VAL A 51 -13.38 7.89 -32.81
N ILE A 52 -13.07 8.21 -31.55
CA ILE A 52 -11.77 7.91 -30.92
C ILE A 52 -11.51 6.40 -30.91
N LEU A 53 -12.51 5.59 -30.54
CA LEU A 53 -12.38 4.14 -30.55
C LEU A 53 -12.06 3.62 -31.95
N LEU A 54 -12.72 4.15 -32.99
CA LEU A 54 -12.43 3.78 -34.39
C LEU A 54 -10.99 4.14 -34.81
N ILE A 55 -10.49 5.30 -34.39
CA ILE A 55 -9.11 5.73 -34.64
C ILE A 55 -8.11 4.79 -33.95
N ILE A 56 -8.35 4.45 -32.68
CA ILE A 56 -7.51 3.51 -31.92
C ILE A 56 -7.51 2.13 -32.59
N HIS A 57 -8.67 1.66 -33.05
CA HIS A 57 -8.80 0.42 -33.81
C HIS A 57 -8.01 0.45 -35.12
N ALA A 58 -8.12 1.53 -35.90
CA ALA A 58 -7.39 1.70 -37.15
C ALA A 58 -5.87 1.73 -36.92
N ALA A 59 -5.42 2.42 -35.87
CA ALA A 59 -4.01 2.45 -35.48
C ALA A 59 -3.49 1.07 -35.07
N GLY A 60 -4.30 0.32 -34.32
CA GLY A 60 -4.02 -1.09 -34.02
C GLY A 60 -3.82 -1.91 -35.29
N GLU A 61 -4.78 -1.91 -36.22
CA GLU A 61 -4.69 -2.65 -37.49
C GLU A 61 -3.49 -2.24 -38.34
N THR A 62 -3.19 -0.94 -38.43
CA THR A 62 -2.00 -0.44 -39.14
C THR A 62 -0.72 -0.97 -38.52
N PHE A 63 -0.63 -1.01 -37.19
CA PHE A 63 0.48 -1.63 -36.47
C PHE A 63 0.63 -3.13 -36.77
N LEU A 64 -0.48 -3.87 -36.90
CA LEU A 64 -0.48 -5.30 -37.27
C LEU A 64 0.01 -5.58 -38.69
N LYS A 65 -0.12 -4.62 -39.61
CA LYS A 65 0.27 -4.79 -41.03
C LYS A 65 1.76 -4.53 -41.30
N ILE A 66 2.50 -4.05 -40.31
CA ILE A 66 3.90 -3.66 -40.47
C ILE A 66 4.81 -4.89 -40.57
N THR A 67 5.88 -4.77 -41.37
CA THR A 67 6.89 -5.81 -41.52
C THR A 67 7.48 -6.25 -40.17
N PRO A 68 7.73 -7.57 -39.98
CA PRO A 68 8.25 -8.11 -38.72
C PRO A 68 9.53 -7.43 -38.23
N LYS A 69 10.37 -6.92 -39.14
CA LYS A 69 11.63 -6.22 -38.83
C LYS A 69 11.42 -4.82 -38.27
N LYS A 70 10.49 -4.01 -38.82
CA LYS A 70 10.10 -2.71 -38.27
C LYS A 70 9.36 -2.89 -36.94
N ARG A 71 8.46 -3.88 -36.88
CA ARG A 71 7.76 -4.26 -35.64
C ARG A 71 8.78 -4.61 -34.57
N SER A 72 9.65 -5.61 -34.81
CA SER A 72 10.71 -6.01 -33.88
C SER A 72 11.62 -4.86 -33.45
N LYS A 73 11.90 -3.87 -34.30
CA LYS A 73 12.65 -2.67 -33.90
C LYS A 73 11.88 -1.77 -32.91
N LEU A 74 10.59 -1.51 -33.14
CA LEU A 74 9.74 -0.82 -32.15
C LEU A 74 9.54 -1.65 -30.88
N LEU A 75 9.35 -2.95 -31.02
CA LEU A 75 9.18 -3.90 -29.91
C LEU A 75 10.46 -4.13 -29.13
N SER A 76 11.63 -3.95 -29.74
CA SER A 76 12.92 -4.09 -29.05
C SER A 76 13.11 -3.00 -27.98
N CYS A 77 12.37 -1.88 -28.09
CA CYS A 77 12.27 -0.85 -27.07
C CYS A 77 11.16 -1.14 -26.03
N LEU A 78 10.27 -2.09 -26.29
CA LEU A 78 9.10 -2.47 -25.49
C LEU A 78 8.99 -4.01 -25.42
N PRO A 79 9.81 -4.68 -24.58
CA PRO A 79 10.11 -6.12 -24.66
C PRO A 79 8.92 -7.08 -24.40
N ARG A 80 7.70 -6.57 -24.25
CA ARG A 80 6.49 -7.34 -23.91
C ARG A 80 5.32 -7.20 -24.88
N ILE A 81 5.52 -6.67 -26.07
CA ILE A 81 4.44 -6.70 -27.07
C ILE A 81 4.29 -8.14 -27.55
N VAL A 82 3.29 -8.81 -26.99
CA VAL A 82 2.75 -10.09 -27.43
C VAL A 82 2.51 -10.02 -28.93
N ASP A 83 2.89 -11.08 -29.64
CA ASP A 83 2.63 -11.22 -31.07
C ASP A 83 1.16 -10.92 -31.34
N PRO A 84 0.83 -9.86 -32.08
CA PRO A 84 -0.55 -9.41 -32.17
C PRO A 84 -1.30 -10.19 -33.26
N SER A 85 -0.89 -11.42 -33.53
CA SER A 85 -1.67 -12.45 -34.20
C SER A 85 -2.91 -12.89 -33.41
N VAL A 86 -3.10 -12.38 -32.19
CA VAL A 86 -4.19 -12.71 -31.28
C VAL A 86 -5.37 -11.76 -31.49
N ASP A 87 -6.34 -12.25 -32.27
CA ASP A 87 -7.74 -11.85 -32.37
C ASP A 87 -8.10 -10.34 -32.40
N ARG A 88 -8.80 -9.92 -33.46
CA ARG A 88 -9.31 -8.56 -33.72
C ARG A 88 -10.42 -8.10 -32.76
N CYS A 89 -10.53 -8.70 -31.57
CA CYS A 89 -11.51 -8.32 -30.57
C CYS A 89 -11.07 -7.02 -29.87
N SER A 90 -11.98 -6.05 -29.69
CA SER A 90 -11.72 -4.78 -28.97
C SER A 90 -11.19 -5.00 -27.55
N ALA A 91 -11.47 -6.14 -26.93
CA ALA A 91 -10.90 -6.51 -25.64
C ALA A 91 -9.38 -6.76 -25.70
N SER A 92 -8.88 -7.43 -26.74
CA SER A 92 -7.44 -7.66 -26.95
C SER A 92 -6.69 -6.35 -27.16
N LEU A 93 -7.32 -5.39 -27.85
CA LEU A 93 -6.75 -4.07 -28.09
C LEU A 93 -6.64 -3.26 -26.80
N LEU A 94 -7.66 -3.26 -25.95
CA LEU A 94 -7.62 -2.61 -24.65
C LEU A 94 -6.54 -3.23 -23.74
N GLU A 95 -6.51 -4.56 -23.65
CA GLU A 95 -5.50 -5.31 -22.90
C GLU A 95 -4.08 -4.92 -23.35
N THR A 96 -3.84 -4.97 -24.67
CA THR A 96 -2.55 -4.57 -25.26
C THR A 96 -2.24 -3.11 -24.94
N THR A 97 -3.20 -2.21 -25.07
CA THR A 97 -3.01 -0.78 -24.81
C THR A 97 -2.58 -0.53 -23.37
N LEU A 98 -3.26 -1.16 -22.39
CA LEU A 98 -2.93 -1.00 -20.97
C LEU A 98 -1.53 -1.51 -20.63
N ILE A 99 -1.12 -2.64 -21.23
CA ILE A 99 0.22 -3.20 -21.01
C ILE A 99 1.29 -2.32 -21.67
N VAL A 100 1.02 -1.84 -22.89
CA VAL A 100 1.96 -1.02 -23.65
C VAL A 100 2.15 0.36 -23.03
N THR A 101 1.08 1.01 -22.58
CA THR A 101 1.18 2.31 -21.91
C THR A 101 1.98 2.21 -20.61
N ALA A 102 1.76 1.16 -19.82
CA ALA A 102 2.54 0.90 -18.61
C ALA A 102 4.03 0.64 -18.90
N ALA A 103 4.33 -0.15 -19.94
CA ALA A 103 5.70 -0.40 -20.37
C ALA A 103 6.37 0.89 -20.88
N PHE A 104 5.64 1.72 -21.63
CA PHE A 104 6.12 2.99 -22.16
C PHE A 104 6.39 4.00 -21.03
N GLU A 105 5.49 4.14 -20.08
CA GLU A 105 5.69 4.98 -18.90
C GLU A 105 6.90 4.52 -18.09
N ARG A 106 7.10 3.21 -17.93
CA ARG A 106 8.31 2.68 -17.29
C ARG A 106 9.58 3.07 -18.04
N PHE A 107 9.57 2.93 -19.37
CA PHE A 107 10.69 3.25 -20.24
C PHE A 107 11.05 4.73 -20.14
N LEU A 108 10.07 5.63 -20.25
CA LEU A 108 10.28 7.07 -20.07
C LEU A 108 10.87 7.39 -18.69
N GLY A 109 10.37 6.76 -17.63
CA GLY A 109 10.93 7.00 -16.31
C GLY A 109 12.37 6.50 -16.14
N ASN A 110 12.78 5.48 -16.89
CA ASN A 110 14.18 5.03 -16.93
C ASN A 110 15.07 6.06 -17.64
N VAL A 111 14.58 6.62 -18.76
CA VAL A 111 15.26 7.71 -19.48
C VAL A 111 15.38 8.96 -18.61
N TYR A 112 14.33 9.34 -17.89
CA TYR A 112 14.40 10.44 -16.94
C TYR A 112 15.49 10.25 -15.88
N GLN A 113 15.60 9.03 -15.33
CA GLN A 113 16.59 8.71 -14.31
C GLN A 113 18.04 8.59 -14.83
N SER A 114 18.24 8.40 -16.14
CA SER A 114 19.60 8.45 -16.69
C SER A 114 20.15 9.88 -16.78
N HIS A 115 19.28 10.89 -16.76
CA HIS A 115 19.64 12.31 -16.82
C HIS A 115 19.60 13.01 -15.45
N CYS A 116 18.86 12.50 -14.47
CA CYS A 116 18.81 13.08 -13.14
C CYS A 116 18.61 12.05 -12.01
N SER A 117 19.00 12.41 -10.78
CA SER A 117 18.80 11.58 -9.58
C SER A 117 17.50 11.90 -8.84
N ARG A 118 16.56 12.60 -9.48
CA ARG A 118 15.27 12.97 -8.88
C ARG A 118 14.28 11.81 -8.95
N PRO A 119 13.30 11.74 -8.03
CA PRO A 119 12.22 10.76 -8.14
C PRO A 119 11.44 11.01 -9.44
N VAL A 120 11.09 9.92 -10.14
CA VAL A 120 10.29 10.00 -11.37
C VAL A 120 8.92 10.60 -11.01
N PRO A 121 8.45 11.62 -11.77
CA PRO A 121 7.09 12.12 -11.61
C PRO A 121 6.06 10.99 -11.64
N PHE A 122 5.06 11.10 -10.77
CA PHE A 122 4.07 10.04 -10.58
C PHE A 122 3.12 9.92 -11.77
N LEU A 123 2.79 11.02 -12.46
CA LEU A 123 1.89 10.98 -13.61
C LEU A 123 2.69 11.02 -14.91
N LEU A 124 2.30 10.19 -15.88
CA LEU A 124 2.88 10.20 -17.22
C LEU A 124 2.92 11.61 -17.85
N ARG A 125 1.87 12.42 -17.66
CA ARG A 125 1.84 13.80 -18.17
C ARG A 125 2.92 14.68 -17.55
N ASP A 126 3.18 14.50 -16.25
CA ASP A 126 4.17 15.30 -15.52
C ASP A 126 5.57 14.86 -15.92
N LEU A 127 5.77 13.55 -16.15
CA LEU A 127 7.00 12.98 -16.70
C LEU A 127 7.29 13.52 -18.11
N LEU A 128 6.28 13.56 -18.99
CA LEU A 128 6.41 14.10 -20.34
C LEU A 128 6.68 15.62 -20.36
N ALA A 129 6.24 16.33 -19.32
CA ALA A 129 6.47 17.77 -19.18
C ALA A 129 7.87 18.13 -18.62
N THR A 130 8.70 17.14 -18.31
CA THR A 130 10.05 17.38 -17.79
C THR A 130 11.01 17.86 -18.89
N ASP A 131 11.90 18.78 -18.54
CA ASP A 131 12.95 19.27 -19.44
C ASP A 131 13.89 18.12 -19.82
N GLU A 132 14.19 17.21 -18.88
CA GLU A 132 15.06 16.07 -19.10
C GLU A 132 14.55 15.14 -20.22
N ILE A 133 13.24 14.86 -20.23
CA ILE A 133 12.62 14.05 -21.29
C ILE A 133 12.59 14.83 -22.62
N SER A 134 12.30 16.13 -22.57
CA SER A 134 12.28 17.00 -23.75
C SER A 134 13.65 17.11 -24.43
N GLU A 135 14.73 17.16 -23.65
CA GLU A 135 16.11 17.17 -24.15
C GLU A 135 16.49 15.86 -24.84
N VAL A 136 16.05 14.71 -24.30
CA VAL A 136 16.34 13.38 -24.86
C VAL A 136 15.54 13.08 -26.13
N PHE A 137 14.31 13.54 -26.23
CA PHE A 137 13.58 13.42 -27.49
C PHE A 137 14.16 14.32 -28.61
N GLY A 138 15.11 15.22 -28.27
CA GLY A 138 15.94 15.96 -29.21
C GLY A 138 17.35 15.38 -29.47
N ASN A 139 17.88 14.52 -28.60
CA ASN A 139 19.18 13.84 -28.72
C ASN A 139 19.07 12.43 -28.16
N VAL A 140 19.40 11.38 -28.93
CA VAL A 140 19.26 9.98 -28.48
C VAL A 140 20.53 9.46 -27.79
N PRO A 141 20.67 9.45 -26.46
CA PRO A 141 21.60 8.56 -25.79
C PRO A 141 20.86 7.33 -25.23
N LEU A 142 21.21 6.17 -25.76
CA LEU A 142 20.84 4.87 -25.21
C LEU A 142 21.78 4.53 -24.04
N ASN A 143 21.42 4.92 -22.82
CA ASN A 143 21.99 4.32 -21.61
C ASN A 143 20.89 3.67 -20.77
N ASN A 144 20.98 2.34 -20.62
CA ASN A 144 19.98 1.48 -19.98
C ASN A 144 20.11 1.52 -18.45
N HIS A 145 19.71 2.60 -17.80
CA HIS A 145 19.41 2.57 -16.38
C HIS A 145 18.02 1.95 -16.17
N GLN A 146 17.96 0.63 -15.96
CA GLN A 146 16.70 -0.06 -15.67
C GLN A 146 16.38 0.01 -14.18
N ARG A 147 15.23 0.60 -13.84
CA ARG A 147 14.68 0.53 -12.48
C ARG A 147 14.42 -0.93 -12.07
N PRO A 148 14.72 -1.34 -10.83
CA PRO A 148 14.38 -2.67 -10.34
C PRO A 148 12.86 -2.86 -10.32
N TYR A 149 12.41 -4.09 -10.56
CA TYR A 149 11.00 -4.45 -10.40
C TYR A 149 10.60 -4.45 -8.92
N VAL A 150 9.34 -4.11 -8.65
CA VAL A 150 8.75 -4.19 -7.31
C VAL A 150 8.15 -5.58 -7.11
N ASP A 151 8.49 -6.21 -6.00
CA ASP A 151 7.82 -7.44 -5.54
C ASP A 151 6.43 -7.11 -4.99
N LEU A 152 5.43 -7.16 -5.88
CA LEU A 152 4.05 -6.84 -5.54
C LEU A 152 3.43 -7.90 -4.61
N LEU A 153 3.82 -9.17 -4.74
CA LEU A 153 3.29 -10.25 -3.91
C LEU A 153 3.72 -10.08 -2.46
N ALA A 154 5.00 -9.78 -2.22
CA ALA A 154 5.50 -9.51 -0.88
C ALA A 154 4.77 -8.30 -0.24
N LYS A 155 4.52 -7.24 -1.01
CA LYS A 155 3.73 -6.10 -0.52
C LYS A 155 2.27 -6.44 -0.25
N SER A 156 1.69 -7.34 -1.04
CA SER A 156 0.28 -7.72 -0.96
C SER A 156 0.02 -8.92 -0.05
N GLU A 157 1.05 -9.50 0.58
CA GLU A 157 0.95 -10.64 1.50
C GLU A 157 -0.22 -10.52 2.49
N PRO A 158 -0.48 -9.35 3.14
CA PRO A 158 -1.59 -9.23 4.07
C PRO A 158 -2.97 -9.44 3.43
N LEU A 159 -3.13 -9.18 2.13
CA LEU A 159 -4.39 -9.27 1.41
C LEU A 159 -4.70 -10.70 0.93
N LEU A 160 -3.66 -11.52 0.78
CA LEU A 160 -3.76 -12.84 0.19
C LEU A 160 -4.69 -13.76 0.99
N ASN A 161 -5.34 -14.68 0.28
CA ASN A 161 -6.15 -15.78 0.84
C ASN A 161 -7.31 -15.34 1.76
N PHE A 162 -7.80 -14.10 1.65
CA PHE A 162 -8.99 -13.68 2.40
C PHE A 162 -10.29 -14.26 1.84
N PHE A 163 -10.41 -14.27 0.50
CA PHE A 163 -11.60 -14.74 -0.18
C PHE A 163 -11.45 -16.21 -0.61
N PRO A 164 -12.57 -16.96 -0.69
CA PRO A 164 -12.57 -18.27 -1.32
C PRO A 164 -12.17 -18.16 -2.80
N ASP A 165 -11.74 -19.28 -3.38
CA ASP A 165 -11.35 -19.34 -4.79
C ASP A 165 -12.57 -19.17 -5.71
N LEU A 166 -12.50 -18.19 -6.61
CA LEU A 166 -13.57 -17.89 -7.56
C LEU A 166 -13.58 -18.79 -8.80
N ARG A 167 -12.57 -19.64 -9.01
CA ARG A 167 -12.52 -20.55 -10.18
C ARG A 167 -13.73 -21.48 -10.26
N GLU A 168 -14.28 -21.88 -9.12
CA GLU A 168 -15.48 -22.73 -9.04
C GLU A 168 -16.79 -21.97 -9.33
N LYS A 169 -16.75 -20.63 -9.31
CA LYS A 169 -17.92 -19.74 -9.46
C LYS A 169 -18.01 -19.06 -10.82
N GLU A 170 -17.36 -19.61 -11.85
CA GLU A 170 -17.31 -19.01 -13.21
C GLU A 170 -18.69 -18.69 -13.77
N GLN A 171 -19.66 -19.60 -13.60
CA GLN A 171 -21.03 -19.42 -14.10
C GLN A 171 -21.77 -18.31 -13.34
N GLU A 172 -21.66 -18.27 -12.01
CA GLU A 172 -22.27 -17.22 -11.18
C GLU A 172 -21.70 -15.84 -11.54
N MET A 173 -20.38 -15.75 -11.77
CA MET A 173 -19.73 -14.51 -12.20
C MET A 173 -20.27 -14.02 -13.55
N MET A 174 -20.35 -14.91 -14.54
CA MET A 174 -20.89 -14.57 -15.86
C MET A 174 -22.36 -14.17 -15.83
N GLU A 175 -23.18 -14.83 -15.02
CA GLU A 175 -24.60 -14.47 -14.84
C GLU A 175 -24.73 -13.08 -14.20
N TYR A 176 -23.91 -12.81 -13.18
CA TYR A 176 -23.91 -11.52 -12.50
C TYR A 176 -23.46 -10.37 -13.44
N ILE A 177 -22.38 -10.56 -14.21
CA ILE A 177 -21.93 -9.59 -15.23
C ILE A 177 -23.03 -9.33 -16.27
N ASN A 178 -23.80 -10.36 -16.63
CA ASN A 178 -24.83 -10.22 -17.65
C ASN A 178 -26.07 -9.44 -17.20
N THR A 179 -26.38 -9.49 -15.91
CA THR A 179 -27.56 -8.91 -15.29
C THR A 179 -27.28 -7.57 -14.59
N SER A 180 -26.03 -7.30 -14.19
CA SER A 180 -25.66 -6.12 -13.43
C SER A 180 -25.89 -4.82 -14.20
N VAL A 181 -26.55 -3.86 -13.54
CA VAL A 181 -26.76 -2.50 -14.06
C VAL A 181 -25.47 -1.67 -14.14
N LEU A 182 -24.41 -2.09 -13.45
CA LEU A 182 -23.12 -1.38 -13.41
C LEU A 182 -22.23 -1.72 -14.62
N VAL A 183 -22.55 -2.79 -15.35
CA VAL A 183 -21.81 -3.22 -16.52
C VAL A 183 -22.51 -2.73 -17.79
N ASN A 184 -21.87 -1.81 -18.50
CA ASN A 184 -22.39 -1.38 -19.80
C ASN A 184 -22.34 -2.56 -20.80
N PRO A 185 -23.37 -2.77 -21.64
CA PRO A 185 -23.34 -3.79 -22.70
C PRO A 185 -22.08 -3.77 -23.57
N ILE A 186 -21.52 -2.59 -23.85
CA ILE A 186 -20.28 -2.41 -24.64
C ILE A 186 -19.06 -2.94 -23.88
N GLN A 187 -19.09 -2.96 -22.55
CA GLN A 187 -17.98 -3.40 -21.70
C GLN A 187 -18.00 -4.90 -21.41
N LYS A 188 -19.09 -5.61 -21.72
CA LYS A 188 -19.22 -7.06 -21.46
C LYS A 188 -18.06 -7.87 -22.04
N ILE A 189 -17.60 -7.50 -23.24
CA ILE A 189 -16.42 -8.10 -23.89
C ILE A 189 -15.14 -8.02 -23.04
N TYR A 190 -14.97 -6.97 -22.23
CA TYR A 190 -13.83 -6.82 -21.35
C TYR A 190 -13.93 -7.74 -20.14
N TRP A 191 -15.14 -7.88 -19.59
CA TRP A 191 -15.43 -8.81 -18.50
C TRP A 191 -15.28 -10.28 -18.92
N GLU A 192 -15.74 -10.65 -20.12
CA GLU A 192 -15.50 -11.96 -20.70
C GLU A 192 -14.00 -12.25 -20.86
N ARG A 193 -13.23 -11.26 -21.32
CA ARG A 193 -11.77 -11.37 -21.43
C ARG A 193 -11.08 -11.49 -20.07
N ILE A 194 -11.53 -10.75 -19.06
CA ILE A 194 -11.04 -10.86 -17.67
C ILE A 194 -11.22 -12.30 -17.17
N LEU A 195 -12.42 -12.86 -17.31
CA LEU A 195 -12.70 -14.22 -16.84
C LEU A 195 -11.95 -15.28 -17.64
N HIS A 196 -11.77 -15.07 -18.95
CA HIS A 196 -10.92 -15.91 -19.77
C HIS A 196 -9.45 -15.90 -19.30
N ASN A 197 -8.89 -14.72 -19.02
CA ASN A 197 -7.52 -14.57 -18.52
C ASN A 197 -7.37 -15.20 -17.12
N PHE A 198 -8.37 -15.03 -16.25
CA PHE A 198 -8.40 -15.67 -14.93
C PHE A 198 -8.39 -17.19 -15.01
N LYS A 199 -9.18 -17.77 -15.93
CA LYS A 199 -9.25 -19.21 -16.18
C LYS A 199 -7.99 -19.76 -16.82
N SER A 200 -7.38 -19.00 -17.71
CA SER A 200 -6.15 -19.36 -18.42
C SER A 200 -4.88 -19.10 -17.61
N GLU A 201 -5.02 -18.83 -16.30
CA GLU A 201 -3.92 -18.53 -15.37
C GLU A 201 -3.06 -17.31 -15.75
N SER A 202 -3.57 -16.47 -16.65
CA SER A 202 -2.97 -15.20 -17.06
C SER A 202 -3.39 -14.09 -16.09
N TYR A 203 -2.96 -14.24 -14.84
CA TYR A 203 -3.43 -13.41 -13.71
C TYR A 203 -3.02 -11.95 -13.82
N GLY A 204 -1.85 -11.66 -14.39
CA GLY A 204 -1.39 -10.29 -14.54
C GLY A 204 -2.18 -9.50 -15.58
N GLU A 205 -2.51 -10.13 -16.71
CA GLU A 205 -3.39 -9.60 -17.74
C GLU A 205 -4.82 -9.44 -17.22
N CYS A 206 -5.30 -10.41 -16.42
CA CYS A 206 -6.57 -10.31 -15.71
C CYS A 206 -6.61 -9.08 -14.78
N LEU A 207 -5.55 -8.86 -13.97
CA LEU A 207 -5.46 -7.69 -13.09
C LEU A 207 -5.40 -6.37 -13.87
N ALA A 208 -4.62 -6.31 -14.95
CA ALA A 208 -4.54 -5.12 -15.78
C ALA A 208 -5.92 -4.71 -16.33
N MET A 209 -6.76 -5.69 -16.67
CA MET A 209 -8.10 -5.47 -17.23
C MET A 209 -9.17 -5.16 -16.16
N ILE A 210 -9.15 -5.83 -15.00
CA ILE A 210 -10.19 -5.64 -13.96
C ILE A 210 -10.10 -4.27 -13.27
N LEU A 211 -8.89 -3.71 -13.12
CA LEU A 211 -8.67 -2.45 -12.42
C LEU A 211 -9.44 -1.27 -13.07
N PRO A 212 -9.36 -1.03 -14.39
CA PRO A 212 -10.20 -0.04 -15.06
C PRO A 212 -11.71 -0.31 -14.93
N GLN A 213 -12.13 -1.59 -14.94
CA GLN A 213 -13.55 -1.92 -14.80
C GLN A 213 -14.08 -1.59 -13.40
N LEU A 214 -13.30 -1.87 -12.35
CA LEU A 214 -13.63 -1.47 -10.99
C LEU A 214 -13.78 0.06 -10.87
N GLU A 215 -12.81 0.82 -11.38
CA GLU A 215 -12.89 2.29 -11.35
C GLU A 215 -14.12 2.79 -12.12
N GLN A 216 -14.47 2.15 -13.24
CA GLN A 216 -15.66 2.48 -14.00
C GLN A 216 -16.94 2.21 -13.20
N CYS A 217 -17.08 1.05 -12.56
CA CYS A 217 -18.24 0.75 -11.73
C CYS A 217 -18.45 1.80 -10.62
N LEU A 218 -17.35 2.22 -9.98
CA LEU A 218 -17.37 3.29 -8.98
C LEU A 218 -17.82 4.63 -9.59
N ARG A 219 -17.26 5.03 -10.75
CA ARG A 219 -17.66 6.28 -11.43
C ARG A 219 -19.11 6.26 -11.89
N THR A 220 -19.60 5.14 -12.41
CA THR A 220 -21.01 4.97 -12.81
C THR A 220 -21.96 5.21 -11.64
N TYR A 221 -21.57 4.89 -10.40
CA TYR A 221 -22.39 5.14 -9.22
C TYR A 221 -22.22 6.56 -8.65
N PHE A 222 -20.99 7.03 -8.47
CA PHE A 222 -20.70 8.26 -7.73
C PHE A 222 -20.72 9.56 -8.57
N CYS A 223 -20.50 9.49 -9.88
CA CYS A 223 -20.42 10.69 -10.73
C CYS A 223 -21.78 11.23 -11.21
N PRO A 224 -22.80 10.41 -11.59
CA PRO A 224 -24.06 10.93 -12.14
C PRO A 224 -24.88 11.75 -11.15
N SER A 225 -24.69 11.55 -9.85
CA SER A 225 -25.45 12.19 -8.78
C SER A 225 -24.99 13.62 -8.46
N ASN A 226 -24.03 14.20 -9.22
CA ASN A 226 -23.35 15.48 -8.91
C ASN A 226 -22.74 15.53 -7.49
N ALA A 227 -22.64 14.38 -6.81
CA ALA A 227 -22.06 14.27 -5.49
C ALA A 227 -20.53 14.43 -5.53
N LEU A 228 -19.91 13.97 -6.63
CA LEU A 228 -18.48 14.05 -6.89
C LEU A 228 -18.22 14.57 -8.30
N CYS A 229 -17.61 15.76 -8.35
CA CYS A 229 -17.10 16.37 -9.57
C CYS A 229 -15.57 16.35 -9.56
N ALA A 230 -14.98 16.23 -10.74
CA ALA A 230 -13.54 16.39 -10.89
C ALA A 230 -13.14 17.82 -10.48
N GLN A 231 -11.93 17.98 -9.97
CA GLN A 231 -11.39 19.31 -9.72
C GLN A 231 -11.29 20.09 -11.04
N PRO A 232 -11.37 21.43 -11.04
CA PRO A 232 -11.27 22.23 -12.27
C PRO A 232 -9.99 22.00 -13.08
N SER A 233 -8.92 21.53 -12.43
CA SER A 233 -7.64 21.18 -13.03
C SER A 233 -7.54 19.72 -13.51
N GLU A 234 -8.60 18.92 -13.35
CA GLU A 234 -8.61 17.49 -13.61
C GLU A 234 -9.73 17.12 -14.59
N PHE A 235 -9.45 16.18 -15.48
CA PHE A 235 -10.40 15.77 -16.52
C PHE A 235 -11.46 14.77 -16.03
N TYR A 236 -11.20 14.08 -14.93
CA TYR A 236 -12.07 13.04 -14.40
C TYR A 236 -11.86 12.87 -12.89
N VAL A 237 -12.87 12.32 -12.22
CA VAL A 237 -12.78 11.97 -10.80
C VAL A 237 -11.84 10.78 -10.62
N THR A 238 -10.82 10.95 -9.79
CA THR A 238 -9.83 9.89 -9.51
C THR A 238 -10.38 8.87 -8.53
N LEU A 239 -9.80 7.66 -8.55
CA LEU A 239 -10.14 6.61 -7.59
C LEU A 239 -9.95 7.08 -6.13
N ASP A 240 -8.85 7.80 -5.87
CA ASP A 240 -8.54 8.35 -4.56
C ASP A 240 -9.61 9.33 -4.08
N GLN A 241 -10.10 10.21 -4.97
CA GLN A 241 -11.20 11.13 -4.65
C GLN A 241 -12.48 10.39 -4.30
N ILE A 242 -12.82 9.33 -5.05
CA ILE A 242 -14.01 8.52 -4.76
C ILE A 242 -13.88 7.85 -3.40
N ILE A 243 -12.76 7.18 -3.12
CA ILE A 243 -12.58 6.46 -1.85
C ILE A 243 -12.51 7.43 -0.67
N SER A 244 -11.86 8.59 -0.81
CA SER A 244 -11.79 9.62 0.23
C SER A 244 -13.12 10.32 0.50
N SER A 245 -14.06 10.30 -0.44
CA SER A 245 -15.36 10.96 -0.30
C SER A 245 -16.39 10.16 0.50
N VAL A 246 -16.14 8.86 0.72
CA VAL A 246 -17.05 8.03 1.51
C VAL A 246 -16.89 8.42 2.99
N PRO A 247 -17.96 8.91 3.65
CA PRO A 247 -17.87 9.43 5.00
C PRO A 247 -17.32 8.40 5.96
N SER A 248 -16.32 8.78 6.76
CA SER A 248 -15.98 8.02 7.95
C SER A 248 -17.14 8.17 8.96
N ALA A 249 -17.56 7.09 9.62
CA ALA A 249 -18.71 7.03 10.54
C ALA A 249 -18.74 8.06 11.73
N MET A 250 -17.81 9.03 11.81
CA MET A 250 -17.77 10.10 12.82
C MET A 250 -18.27 11.44 12.26
N GLU A 251 -18.36 11.59 10.94
CA GLU A 251 -18.97 12.75 10.30
C GLU A 251 -20.44 12.44 10.01
N SER A 252 -21.27 12.50 11.03
CA SER A 252 -22.73 12.33 10.91
C SER A 252 -23.41 13.54 10.24
N SER A 253 -22.80 14.13 9.22
CA SER A 253 -23.35 15.31 8.52
C SER A 253 -23.01 15.45 7.04
N SER A 254 -22.33 14.50 6.39
CA SER A 254 -22.19 14.50 4.93
C SER A 254 -23.24 13.61 4.26
N THR A 255 -24.01 14.22 3.38
CA THR A 255 -25.21 13.73 2.69
C THR A 255 -24.95 12.65 1.61
N VAL A 256 -23.78 12.00 1.61
CA VAL A 256 -23.47 10.94 0.64
C VAL A 256 -24.01 9.61 1.18
N ASN A 257 -25.31 9.41 0.98
CA ASN A 257 -26.04 8.21 1.37
C ASN A 257 -25.54 6.95 0.62
N ASP A 258 -25.05 5.97 1.39
CA ASP A 258 -25.32 4.52 1.32
C ASP A 258 -25.09 3.75 -0.01
N GLY A 259 -23.83 3.56 -0.41
CA GLY A 259 -23.44 2.57 -1.43
C GLY A 259 -22.42 1.52 -0.95
N LEU A 260 -21.37 1.93 -0.23
CA LEU A 260 -20.30 1.04 0.23
C LEU A 260 -20.28 0.95 1.75
N SER A 261 -20.13 -0.26 2.30
CA SER A 261 -19.89 -0.42 3.73
C SER A 261 -18.49 0.07 4.09
N GLN A 262 -18.31 0.49 5.35
CA GLN A 262 -17.00 0.91 5.87
C GLN A 262 -15.93 -0.15 5.62
N ASN A 263 -16.22 -1.42 5.89
CA ASN A 263 -15.28 -2.53 5.69
C ASN A 263 -14.81 -2.66 4.22
N LEU A 264 -15.68 -2.35 3.27
CA LEU A 264 -15.34 -2.39 1.84
C LEU A 264 -14.49 -1.21 1.42
N VAL A 265 -14.74 -0.03 2.00
CA VAL A 265 -13.85 1.15 1.85
C VAL A 265 -12.47 0.84 2.41
N GLU A 266 -12.37 0.23 3.59
CA GLU A 266 -11.09 -0.18 4.18
C GLU A 266 -10.33 -1.16 3.26
N MET A 267 -11.03 -2.07 2.60
CA MET A 267 -10.46 -3.02 1.64
C MET A 267 -9.90 -2.32 0.40
N LEU A 268 -10.62 -1.34 -0.14
CA LEU A 268 -10.17 -0.52 -1.27
C LEU A 268 -8.94 0.32 -0.88
N GLN A 269 -8.94 0.91 0.31
CA GLN A 269 -7.81 1.68 0.83
C GLN A 269 -6.56 0.82 1.00
N ASP A 270 -6.73 -0.41 1.52
CA ASP A 270 -5.65 -1.38 1.66
C ASP A 270 -5.03 -1.78 0.32
N ALA A 271 -5.85 -1.97 -0.71
CA ALA A 271 -5.39 -2.36 -2.03
C ALA A 271 -4.70 -1.21 -2.79
N PHE A 272 -5.20 0.02 -2.65
CA PHE A 272 -4.88 1.10 -3.60
C PHE A 272 -4.23 2.35 -2.98
N MET A 273 -4.57 2.75 -1.75
CA MET A 273 -4.29 4.11 -1.29
C MET A 273 -3.05 4.24 -0.39
N PHE A 274 -2.82 3.30 0.52
CA PHE A 274 -1.78 3.51 1.54
C PHE A 274 -0.38 3.57 0.93
N MET A 275 0.40 4.61 1.29
CA MET A 275 1.75 4.87 0.77
C MET A 275 2.71 3.68 0.95
N ASP A 276 2.70 3.06 2.13
CA ASP A 276 3.49 1.87 2.46
C ASP A 276 2.78 0.56 2.06
N GLY A 277 1.60 0.65 1.46
CA GLY A 277 0.80 -0.48 1.04
C GLY A 277 1.18 -1.05 -0.33
N PRO A 278 0.41 -2.04 -0.80
CA PRO A 278 0.52 -2.63 -2.13
C PRO A 278 0.47 -1.60 -3.27
N ARG A 279 -0.48 -0.64 -3.20
CA ARG A 279 -0.81 0.28 -4.29
C ARG A 279 -0.90 -0.44 -5.63
N ILE A 280 -1.66 -1.55 -5.64
CA ILE A 280 -1.69 -2.54 -6.73
C ILE A 280 -1.88 -1.86 -8.10
N ARG A 281 -2.85 -0.94 -8.14
CA ARG A 281 -3.21 -0.18 -9.34
C ARG A 281 -2.03 0.63 -9.89
N ASP A 282 -1.37 1.42 -9.05
CA ASP A 282 -0.25 2.26 -9.46
C ASP A 282 0.96 1.43 -9.90
N LYS A 283 1.25 0.35 -9.17
CA LYS A 283 2.39 -0.53 -9.47
C LYS A 283 2.23 -1.26 -10.81
N ILE A 284 1.01 -1.63 -11.15
CA ILE A 284 0.69 -2.20 -12.47
C ILE A 284 0.69 -1.11 -13.55
N SER A 285 0.06 0.04 -13.33
CA SER A 285 -0.05 1.10 -14.35
C SER A 285 1.28 1.76 -14.69
N HIS A 286 2.21 1.89 -13.74
CA HIS A 286 3.56 2.39 -14.01
C HIS A 286 4.51 1.33 -14.58
N GLY A 287 4.01 0.11 -14.81
CA GLY A 287 4.79 -1.01 -15.29
C GLY A 287 5.87 -1.47 -14.32
N GLU A 288 5.80 -1.15 -13.03
CA GLU A 288 6.83 -1.45 -12.01
C GLU A 288 6.90 -2.95 -11.65
N VAL A 289 5.88 -3.71 -12.03
CA VAL A 289 5.69 -5.13 -11.68
C VAL A 289 5.79 -5.99 -12.93
N LYS A 290 6.34 -7.20 -12.80
CA LYS A 290 6.24 -8.19 -13.87
C LYS A 290 4.89 -8.88 -13.76
N LEU A 291 4.10 -8.83 -14.83
CA LEU A 291 2.78 -9.47 -14.85
C LEU A 291 2.83 -10.99 -14.63
N GLU A 292 3.95 -11.63 -14.99
CA GLU A 292 4.18 -13.08 -14.81
C GLU A 292 4.40 -13.48 -13.35
N ASP A 293 4.81 -12.54 -12.50
CA ASP A 293 5.02 -12.78 -11.08
C ASP A 293 3.71 -12.67 -10.28
N ILE A 294 2.60 -12.27 -10.92
CA ILE A 294 1.29 -12.13 -10.27
C ILE A 294 0.66 -13.51 -10.11
N ASN A 295 0.34 -13.88 -8.87
CA ASN A 295 -0.26 -15.16 -8.55
C ASN A 295 -1.79 -15.12 -8.51
N HIS A 296 -2.38 -16.33 -8.48
CA HIS A 296 -3.82 -16.54 -8.32
C HIS A 296 -4.39 -15.81 -7.10
N SER A 297 -3.74 -15.89 -5.94
CA SER A 297 -4.29 -15.36 -4.67
C SER A 297 -4.52 -13.85 -4.72
N LEU A 298 -3.56 -13.10 -5.27
CA LEU A 298 -3.71 -11.65 -5.45
C LEU A 298 -4.80 -11.31 -6.47
N CYS A 299 -4.81 -12.00 -7.60
CA CYS A 299 -5.82 -11.80 -8.63
C CYS A 299 -7.24 -12.11 -8.12
N ASN A 300 -7.39 -13.22 -7.39
CA ASN A 300 -8.64 -13.65 -6.75
C ASN A 300 -9.12 -12.64 -5.72
N HIS A 301 -8.21 -12.05 -4.93
CA HIS A 301 -8.54 -11.00 -3.98
C HIS A 301 -9.12 -9.76 -4.68
N VAL A 302 -8.44 -9.24 -5.72
CA VAL A 302 -8.91 -8.05 -6.43
C VAL A 302 -10.22 -8.32 -7.17
N LEU A 303 -10.35 -9.49 -7.81
CA LEU A 303 -11.58 -9.88 -8.49
C LEU A 303 -12.76 -10.00 -7.51
N SER A 304 -12.54 -10.64 -6.36
CA SER A 304 -13.56 -10.76 -5.30
C SER A 304 -13.95 -9.40 -4.74
N MET A 305 -12.97 -8.54 -4.46
CA MET A 305 -13.21 -7.16 -4.03
C MET A 305 -14.05 -6.41 -5.06
N THR A 306 -13.76 -6.55 -6.36
CA THR A 306 -14.54 -5.90 -7.42
C THR A 306 -15.99 -6.38 -7.45
N PHE A 307 -16.24 -7.69 -7.37
CA PHE A 307 -17.61 -8.20 -7.29
C PHE A 307 -18.33 -7.78 -6.00
N GLY A 308 -17.60 -7.66 -4.88
CA GLY A 308 -18.12 -7.13 -3.62
C GLY A 308 -18.55 -5.66 -3.73
N VAL A 309 -17.73 -4.83 -4.40
CA VAL A 309 -18.05 -3.43 -4.74
C VAL A 309 -19.29 -3.37 -5.62
N MET A 310 -19.33 -4.14 -6.70
CA MET A 310 -20.49 -4.15 -7.59
C MET A 310 -21.78 -4.50 -6.85
N ALA A 311 -21.75 -5.56 -6.02
CA ALA A 311 -22.92 -6.00 -5.25
C ALA A 311 -23.39 -4.96 -4.23
N ALA A 312 -22.45 -4.29 -3.55
CA ALA A 312 -22.78 -3.23 -2.61
C ALA A 312 -23.44 -2.03 -3.31
N LEU A 313 -22.88 -1.60 -4.44
CA LEU A 313 -23.38 -0.46 -5.22
C LEU A 313 -24.72 -0.76 -5.91
N SER A 314 -24.91 -1.96 -6.46
CA SER A 314 -26.19 -2.34 -7.11
C SER A 314 -27.26 -2.77 -6.12
N LYS A 315 -26.92 -3.02 -4.85
CA LYS A 315 -27.80 -3.58 -3.81
C LYS A 315 -28.40 -4.94 -4.21
N GLU A 316 -27.71 -5.67 -5.09
CA GLU A 316 -28.09 -6.99 -5.56
C GLU A 316 -27.35 -8.08 -4.77
N LYS A 317 -27.84 -9.31 -4.86
CA LYS A 317 -27.09 -10.47 -4.37
C LYS A 317 -25.86 -10.67 -5.27
N GLY A 318 -24.68 -10.47 -4.70
CA GLY A 318 -23.42 -10.67 -5.39
C GLY A 318 -22.94 -12.12 -5.41
N VAL A 319 -21.83 -12.33 -6.11
CA VAL A 319 -21.08 -13.60 -6.17
C VAL A 319 -20.37 -13.91 -4.84
N ILE A 320 -20.01 -12.86 -4.11
CA ILE A 320 -19.28 -12.93 -2.84
C ILE A 320 -20.25 -12.93 -1.68
N ASP A 321 -19.99 -13.77 -0.69
CA ASP A 321 -20.75 -13.79 0.54
C ASP A 321 -20.62 -12.44 1.28
N LYS A 322 -21.78 -11.84 1.58
CA LYS A 322 -21.86 -10.56 2.29
C LYS A 322 -21.15 -10.61 3.64
N PHE A 323 -21.19 -11.77 4.32
CA PHE A 323 -20.53 -11.96 5.61
C PHE A 323 -19.00 -11.74 5.52
N LEU A 324 -18.36 -12.14 4.41
CA LEU A 324 -16.93 -11.91 4.21
C LEU A 324 -16.60 -10.41 4.10
N ILE A 325 -17.48 -9.64 3.45
CA ILE A 325 -17.30 -8.19 3.35
C ILE A 325 -17.50 -7.53 4.72
N GLU A 326 -18.54 -7.93 5.45
CA GLU A 326 -18.89 -7.37 6.77
C GLU A 326 -17.85 -7.69 7.86
N THR A 327 -17.09 -8.78 7.69
CA THR A 327 -16.03 -9.19 8.64
C THR A 327 -14.64 -8.70 8.26
N TYR A 328 -14.48 -8.02 7.11
CA TYR A 328 -13.18 -7.49 6.71
C TYR A 328 -12.73 -6.37 7.65
N LEU A 329 -11.49 -6.45 8.11
CA LEU A 329 -10.82 -5.39 8.87
C LEU A 329 -9.55 -5.01 8.13
N SER A 330 -9.23 -3.72 8.09
CA SER A 330 -8.01 -3.27 7.44
C SER A 330 -6.77 -4.00 7.94
N ARG A 331 -6.05 -4.54 6.96
CA ARG A 331 -4.83 -5.32 7.06
C ARG A 331 -3.60 -4.54 6.63
N VAL A 332 -3.72 -3.38 5.99
CA VAL A 332 -2.58 -2.60 5.49
C VAL A 332 -2.53 -1.20 6.10
N HIS A 333 -3.62 -0.72 6.72
CA HIS A 333 -3.66 0.59 7.37
C HIS A 333 -2.46 0.80 8.31
N PRO A 334 -1.81 1.98 8.28
CA PRO A 334 -0.60 2.24 9.07
C PRO A 334 -0.74 1.90 10.56
N SER A 335 -1.88 2.22 11.18
CA SER A 335 -2.13 1.90 12.59
C SER A 335 -2.31 0.40 12.82
N SER A 336 -2.98 -0.32 11.90
CA SER A 336 -3.14 -1.78 11.96
C SER A 336 -1.79 -2.50 11.79
N CYS A 337 -0.95 -1.99 10.88
CA CYS A 337 0.42 -2.44 10.69
C CYS A 337 1.29 -2.17 11.93
N LEU A 338 1.20 -0.99 12.52
CA LEU A 338 1.90 -0.63 13.74
C LEU A 338 1.46 -1.52 14.91
N ARG A 339 0.15 -1.74 15.09
CA ARG A 339 -0.39 -2.67 16.08
C ARG A 339 0.24 -4.06 15.96
N ARG A 340 0.17 -4.68 14.79
CA ARG A 340 0.74 -6.03 14.58
C ARG A 340 2.25 -6.06 14.82
N SER A 341 2.93 -4.99 14.44
CA SER A 341 4.36 -4.82 14.72
C SER A 341 4.60 -4.81 16.24
N ILE A 342 3.84 -4.01 17.00
CA ILE A 342 3.96 -3.96 18.46
C ILE A 342 3.58 -5.31 19.10
N ASP A 343 2.51 -5.98 18.66
CA ASP A 343 2.12 -7.31 19.17
C ASP A 343 3.25 -8.33 18.95
N SER A 344 3.88 -8.31 17.78
CA SER A 344 5.07 -9.13 17.49
C SER A 344 6.24 -8.76 18.41
N ALA A 345 6.50 -7.48 18.65
CA ALA A 345 7.57 -7.03 19.54
C ALA A 345 7.33 -7.42 21.00
N LEU A 346 6.09 -7.27 21.50
CA LEU A 346 5.69 -7.71 22.83
C LEU A 346 5.83 -9.23 22.97
N THR A 347 5.44 -9.98 21.94
CA THR A 347 5.62 -11.44 21.90
C THR A 347 7.10 -11.83 21.95
N CYS A 348 7.95 -11.13 21.20
CA CYS A 348 9.40 -11.31 21.25
C CYS A 348 9.95 -11.08 22.67
N LEU A 349 9.54 -10.00 23.35
CA LEU A 349 9.98 -9.71 24.72
C LEU A 349 9.42 -10.67 25.77
N LEU A 350 8.18 -11.14 25.60
CA LEU A 350 7.57 -12.17 26.45
C LEU A 350 8.32 -13.50 26.33
N ASN A 351 8.87 -13.79 25.16
CA ASN A 351 9.64 -15.00 24.88
C ASN A 351 11.14 -14.82 25.15
N TRP A 352 11.59 -13.67 25.67
CA TRP A 352 12.95 -13.60 26.19
C TRP A 352 13.09 -14.67 27.28
N PRO A 353 14.16 -15.48 27.25
CA PRO A 353 14.31 -16.55 28.21
C PRO A 353 14.16 -15.97 29.61
N ASP A 354 13.41 -16.66 30.48
CA ASP A 354 13.48 -16.45 31.93
C ASP A 354 14.91 -16.75 32.36
N MET A 355 15.76 -15.75 32.15
CA MET A 355 17.14 -15.77 32.56
C MET A 355 17.07 -15.85 34.06
N GLU A 356 17.57 -16.96 34.61
CA GLU A 356 17.53 -17.20 36.07
C GLU A 356 17.86 -15.90 36.79
N PRO A 357 17.13 -15.54 37.86
CA PRO A 357 17.37 -14.31 38.58
C PRO A 357 18.85 -14.27 38.98
N THR A 358 19.64 -13.50 38.24
CA THR A 358 21.10 -13.47 38.37
C THR A 358 21.54 -12.81 39.68
N GLY A 359 20.60 -12.49 40.57
CA GLY A 359 20.81 -11.69 41.77
C GLY A 359 21.14 -10.23 41.46
N ILE A 360 21.03 -9.81 40.19
CA ILE A 360 21.42 -8.48 39.73
C ILE A 360 20.25 -7.54 39.93
N THR A 361 20.42 -6.58 40.82
CA THR A 361 19.47 -5.52 41.10
C THR A 361 19.43 -4.53 39.94
N GLU A 362 18.22 -4.20 39.46
CA GLU A 362 18.00 -3.10 38.52
C GLU A 362 18.58 -1.80 39.11
N SER A 363 19.16 -0.94 38.26
CA SER A 363 19.68 0.35 38.74
C SER A 363 18.53 1.23 39.25
N SER A 364 18.81 2.13 40.22
CA SER A 364 17.82 3.08 40.77
C SER A 364 17.12 3.90 39.69
N ASP A 365 17.86 4.30 38.65
CA ASP A 365 17.32 5.08 37.53
C ASP A 365 16.31 4.26 36.70
N VAL A 366 16.59 2.98 36.48
CA VAL A 366 15.70 2.06 35.75
C VAL A 366 14.46 1.70 36.56
N LEU A 367 14.61 1.54 37.88
CA LEU A 367 13.48 1.32 38.80
C LEU A 367 12.52 2.51 38.82
N SER A 368 13.05 3.74 38.92
CA SER A 368 12.23 4.95 38.86
C SER A 368 11.51 5.07 37.51
N PHE A 369 12.18 4.72 36.42
CA PHE A 369 11.61 4.74 35.08
C PHE A 369 10.47 3.75 34.91
N LYS A 370 10.66 2.51 35.39
CA LYS A 370 9.65 1.46 35.40
C LYS A 370 8.39 1.90 36.16
N GLN A 371 8.56 2.57 37.30
CA GLN A 371 7.45 3.14 38.06
C GLN A 371 6.73 4.25 37.29
N SER A 372 7.45 5.15 36.61
CA SER A 372 6.86 6.19 35.75
C SER A 372 6.01 5.58 34.63
N VAL A 373 6.45 4.48 34.02
CA VAL A 373 5.67 3.77 33.00
C VAL A 373 4.43 3.08 33.59
N TYR A 374 4.53 2.48 34.78
CA TYR A 374 3.37 1.89 35.44
C TYR A 374 2.31 2.93 35.76
N ASN A 375 2.73 4.10 36.24
CA ASN A 375 1.84 5.24 36.48
C ASN A 375 1.19 5.75 35.18
N LEU A 376 1.92 5.74 34.05
CA LEU A 376 1.41 6.19 32.75
C LEU A 376 0.21 5.35 32.25
N PHE A 377 0.18 4.07 32.62
CA PHE A 377 -0.83 3.10 32.18
C PHE A 377 -1.82 2.66 33.27
N ASP A 378 -1.76 3.26 34.46
CA ASP A 378 -2.57 2.86 35.62
C ASP A 378 -2.37 1.39 36.05
N PHE A 379 -1.19 0.82 35.77
CA PHE A 379 -0.84 -0.56 36.13
C PHE A 379 -0.47 -0.67 37.62
N HIS A 380 -1.42 -0.34 38.52
CA HIS A 380 -1.16 -0.20 39.95
C HIS A 380 -0.91 -1.52 40.71
N HIS A 381 -1.11 -2.69 40.08
CA HIS A 381 -1.12 -3.99 40.77
C HIS A 381 -0.40 -5.13 40.04
N CYS A 382 0.59 -4.86 39.19
CA CYS A 382 1.30 -5.93 38.47
C CYS A 382 2.54 -6.43 39.25
N PRO A 383 2.61 -7.71 39.63
CA PRO A 383 3.74 -8.25 40.40
C PRO A 383 4.99 -8.50 39.54
N SER A 384 4.85 -8.59 38.21
CA SER A 384 5.96 -8.84 37.28
C SER A 384 5.88 -8.01 35.99
N LEU A 385 7.03 -7.79 35.35
CA LEU A 385 7.11 -7.16 34.02
C LEU A 385 6.36 -7.98 32.96
N GLN A 386 6.31 -9.31 33.10
CA GLN A 386 5.55 -10.19 32.20
C GLN A 386 4.05 -9.93 32.26
N ASP A 387 3.49 -9.67 33.44
CA ASP A 387 2.06 -9.38 33.59
C ASP A 387 1.68 -8.05 32.95
N VAL A 388 2.58 -7.07 33.03
CA VAL A 388 2.42 -5.76 32.37
C VAL A 388 2.48 -5.92 30.85
N LEU A 389 3.43 -6.71 30.34
CA LEU A 389 3.53 -7.01 28.90
C LEU A 389 2.26 -7.70 28.38
N LYS A 390 1.65 -8.62 29.15
CA LYS A 390 0.36 -9.25 28.83
C LYS A 390 -0.78 -8.22 28.80
N GLN A 391 -0.90 -7.39 29.83
CA GLN A 391 -1.95 -6.36 29.87
C GLN A 391 -1.82 -5.32 28.75
N MET A 392 -0.59 -4.93 28.38
CA MET A 392 -0.35 -4.09 27.21
C MET A 392 -0.77 -4.80 25.92
N ARG A 393 -0.44 -6.07 25.77
CA ARG A 393 -0.86 -6.86 24.61
C ARG A 393 -2.39 -6.92 24.51
N ASP A 394 -3.07 -7.14 25.62
CA ASP A 394 -4.54 -7.14 25.67
C ASP A 394 -5.10 -5.75 25.32
N LEU A 395 -4.50 -4.67 25.83
CA LEU A 395 -4.90 -3.30 25.52
C LEU A 395 -4.85 -3.02 24.02
N ILE A 396 -3.77 -3.41 23.33
CA ILE A 396 -3.61 -3.14 21.89
C ILE A 396 -4.46 -4.10 21.03
N ASN A 397 -4.91 -5.22 21.59
CA ASN A 397 -5.78 -6.17 20.89
C ASN A 397 -7.29 -5.95 21.17
N LYS A 398 -7.67 -4.92 21.94
CA LYS A 398 -9.07 -4.51 22.07
C LYS A 398 -9.61 -4.01 20.72
N ASP A 399 -10.91 -4.22 20.50
CA ASP A 399 -11.68 -3.73 19.34
C ASP A 399 -11.40 -2.27 18.95
N TYR A 400 -11.08 -1.43 19.93
CA TYR A 400 -10.69 -0.03 19.75
C TYR A 400 -9.53 0.14 18.75
N PHE A 401 -8.55 -0.77 18.74
CA PHE A 401 -7.39 -0.73 17.84
C PHE A 401 -7.62 -1.42 16.50
N LEU A 402 -8.73 -2.13 16.34
CA LEU A 402 -9.04 -2.93 15.17
C LEU A 402 -9.83 -2.15 14.10
N ARG A 403 -10.46 -1.02 14.46
CA ARG A 403 -11.30 -0.22 13.55
C ARG A 403 -10.55 1.05 13.16
N LEU A 404 -10.61 1.44 11.88
CA LEU A 404 -9.87 2.57 11.28
C LEU A 404 -10.10 3.94 11.93
N HIS A 405 -11.03 4.03 12.89
CA HIS A 405 -11.96 5.13 12.91
C HIS A 405 -11.55 6.33 13.76
N ARG A 406 -10.41 6.34 14.45
CA ARG A 406 -10.29 7.32 15.55
C ARG A 406 -9.06 8.15 15.76
N GLN A 407 -8.00 8.08 14.97
CA GLN A 407 -6.92 9.04 15.16
C GLN A 407 -6.30 9.43 13.84
N ASN A 408 -6.39 10.73 13.54
CA ASN A 408 -5.51 11.46 12.62
C ASN A 408 -4.06 11.42 13.15
N LEU A 409 -3.56 10.22 13.45
CA LEU A 409 -2.16 9.98 13.69
C LEU A 409 -1.46 10.35 12.39
N ASP A 410 -0.73 11.46 12.44
CA ASP A 410 0.14 11.92 11.36
C ASP A 410 0.88 10.70 10.78
N THR A 411 0.69 10.45 9.48
CA THR A 411 1.29 9.31 8.77
C THR A 411 2.80 9.26 8.96
N SER A 412 3.45 10.42 9.18
CA SER A 412 4.87 10.49 9.52
C SER A 412 5.18 9.93 10.92
N THR A 413 4.30 10.15 11.91
CA THR A 413 4.43 9.62 13.27
C THR A 413 4.24 8.10 13.27
N VAL A 414 3.24 7.59 12.54
CA VAL A 414 3.02 6.14 12.42
C VAL A 414 4.18 5.46 11.69
N SER A 415 4.71 6.07 10.62
CA SER A 415 5.88 5.54 9.91
C SER A 415 7.13 5.51 10.81
N GLN A 416 7.39 6.57 11.58
CA GLN A 416 8.49 6.60 12.56
C GLN A 416 8.31 5.55 13.66
N ALA A 417 7.08 5.39 14.16
CA ALA A 417 6.74 4.38 15.15
C ALA A 417 6.94 2.95 14.62
N ARG A 418 6.61 2.68 13.34
CA ARG A 418 6.86 1.38 12.70
C ARG A 418 8.36 1.07 12.59
N LYS A 419 9.19 2.09 12.30
CA LYS A 419 10.64 1.92 12.23
C LYS A 419 11.28 1.51 13.55
N LEU A 420 10.65 1.78 14.69
CA LEU A 420 11.14 1.34 16.02
C LEU A 420 11.05 -0.17 16.21
N VAL A 421 10.11 -0.82 15.55
CA VAL A 421 9.80 -2.23 15.80
C VAL A 421 10.78 -3.19 15.11
N SER A 422 11.26 -2.86 13.91
CA SER A 422 12.19 -3.74 13.18
C SER A 422 13.51 -4.00 13.94
N PRO A 423 14.20 -2.97 14.48
CA PRO A 423 15.41 -3.18 15.30
C PRO A 423 15.16 -4.03 16.55
N LEU A 424 13.98 -3.92 17.18
CA LEU A 424 13.63 -4.69 18.38
C LEU A 424 13.65 -6.19 18.14
N ARG A 425 13.10 -6.62 17.00
CA ARG A 425 13.10 -8.03 16.61
C ARG A 425 14.53 -8.54 16.41
N SER A 426 15.36 -7.80 15.68
CA SER A 426 16.76 -8.18 15.45
C SER A 426 17.60 -8.18 16.73
N ILE A 427 17.35 -7.26 17.66
CA ILE A 427 18.00 -7.27 18.98
C ILE A 427 17.57 -8.49 19.79
N THR A 428 16.28 -8.82 19.79
CA THR A 428 15.76 -10.01 20.46
C THR A 428 16.38 -11.29 19.91
N GLU A 429 16.40 -11.46 18.58
CA GLU A 429 17.01 -12.61 17.93
C GLU A 429 18.50 -12.76 18.31
N ARG A 430 19.26 -11.65 18.30
CA ARG A 430 20.68 -11.66 18.70
C ARG A 430 20.91 -11.98 20.17
N ILE A 431 20.06 -11.48 21.06
CA ILE A 431 20.14 -11.76 22.49
C ILE A 431 19.82 -13.22 22.76
N SER A 432 18.77 -13.77 22.14
CA SER A 432 18.40 -15.18 22.23
C SER A 432 19.52 -16.08 21.71
N GLU A 433 20.09 -15.77 20.54
CA GLU A 433 21.25 -16.50 20.01
C GLU A 433 22.47 -16.44 20.94
N ALA A 434 22.78 -15.26 21.48
CA ALA A 434 23.91 -15.08 22.39
C ALA A 434 23.70 -15.83 23.71
N TYR A 435 22.46 -15.86 24.20
CA TYR A 435 22.06 -16.61 25.39
C TYR A 435 22.17 -18.13 25.18
N ASP A 436 21.61 -18.65 24.10
CA ASP A 436 21.67 -20.07 23.75
C ASP A 436 23.10 -20.56 23.51
N CYS A 437 23.93 -19.71 22.88
CA CYS A 437 25.35 -19.98 22.75
C CYS A 437 26.02 -20.09 24.14
N GLY A 438 25.78 -19.12 25.03
CA GLY A 438 26.38 -19.12 26.37
C GLY A 438 25.90 -20.24 27.30
N LYS A 439 24.69 -20.78 27.09
CA LYS A 439 24.16 -21.93 27.85
C LYS A 439 24.90 -23.25 27.52
N LYS A 440 25.49 -23.38 26.33
CA LYS A 440 26.34 -24.52 25.93
C LYS A 440 27.73 -24.37 26.55
N ARG A 441 27.82 -24.54 27.89
CA ARG A 441 28.99 -24.27 28.76
C ARG A 441 30.25 -25.13 28.54
N GLY A 442 30.38 -25.86 27.43
CA GLY A 442 31.39 -26.92 27.26
C GLY A 442 32.85 -26.46 27.30
N ASP A 443 33.24 -25.41 26.57
CA ASP A 443 34.66 -25.08 26.34
C ASP A 443 34.92 -23.56 26.13
N TRP A 444 34.34 -22.70 26.97
CA TRP A 444 34.48 -21.25 26.77
C TRP A 444 35.84 -20.72 27.25
N ARG A 445 36.55 -20.00 26.37
CA ARG A 445 37.75 -19.23 26.77
C ARG A 445 37.36 -18.18 27.84
N PRO A 446 38.22 -17.86 28.83
CA PRO A 446 37.89 -16.92 29.92
C PRO A 446 37.39 -15.54 29.48
N ARG A 447 37.84 -15.06 28.30
CA ARG A 447 37.36 -13.79 27.73
C ARG A 447 35.89 -13.87 27.31
N HIS A 448 35.46 -15.01 26.76
CA HIS A 448 34.09 -15.18 26.28
C HIS A 448 33.10 -15.36 27.45
N LEU A 449 33.54 -16.00 28.54
CA LEU A 449 32.81 -16.06 29.81
C LEU A 449 32.55 -14.66 30.38
N LYS A 450 33.58 -13.81 30.47
CA LYS A 450 33.43 -12.42 30.93
C LYS A 450 32.49 -11.60 30.04
N THR A 451 32.49 -11.83 28.73
CA THR A 451 31.55 -11.17 27.80
C THR A 451 30.11 -11.62 28.04
N TYR A 452 29.91 -12.92 28.28
CA TYR A 452 28.61 -13.49 28.60
C TYR A 452 28.06 -13.00 29.95
N GLU A 453 28.89 -12.96 30.99
CA GLU A 453 28.53 -12.40 32.31
C GLU A 453 28.13 -10.93 32.23
N ARG A 454 28.86 -10.13 31.43
CA ARG A 454 28.52 -8.72 31.18
C ARG A 454 27.17 -8.58 30.49
N MET A 455 26.90 -9.39 29.46
CA MET A 455 25.61 -9.40 28.77
C MET A 455 24.48 -9.72 29.76
N LEU A 456 24.64 -10.76 30.59
CA LEU A 456 23.65 -11.13 31.60
C LEU A 456 23.39 -10.01 32.62
N GLY A 457 24.41 -9.24 32.98
CA GLY A 457 24.25 -8.12 33.93
C GLY A 457 23.55 -6.89 33.36
N ILE A 458 23.58 -6.69 32.04
CA ILE A 458 22.97 -5.52 31.40
C ILE A 458 21.53 -5.81 30.98
N LEU A 459 21.19 -7.08 30.79
CA LEU A 459 19.92 -7.50 30.24
C LEU A 459 18.68 -6.98 31.01
N PRO A 460 18.63 -6.97 32.36
CA PRO A 460 17.48 -6.44 33.08
C PRO A 460 17.23 -4.95 32.77
N ASN A 461 18.31 -4.15 32.74
CA ASN A 461 18.23 -2.72 32.40
C ASN A 461 17.82 -2.51 30.94
N LEU A 462 18.37 -3.33 30.04
CA LEU A 462 18.05 -3.29 28.61
C LEU A 462 16.58 -3.66 28.36
N GLN A 463 16.07 -4.71 29.01
CA GLN A 463 14.69 -5.17 28.93
C GLN A 463 13.72 -4.08 29.41
N SER A 464 13.98 -3.50 30.59
CA SER A 464 13.15 -2.43 31.16
C SER A 464 13.16 -1.16 30.32
N THR A 465 14.30 -0.80 29.71
CA THR A 465 14.39 0.37 28.83
C THR A 465 13.67 0.14 27.50
N ILE A 466 13.85 -1.03 26.88
CA ILE A 466 13.14 -1.42 25.66
C ILE A 466 11.63 -1.48 25.91
N PHE A 467 11.22 -2.06 27.03
CA PHE A 467 9.83 -2.09 27.46
C PHE A 467 9.23 -0.69 27.50
N ALA A 468 9.92 0.28 28.10
CA ALA A 468 9.39 1.63 28.21
C ALA A 468 9.34 2.38 26.87
N VAL A 469 10.26 2.11 25.95
CA VAL A 469 10.18 2.60 24.56
C VAL A 469 8.91 2.05 23.89
N LEU A 470 8.61 0.76 24.06
CA LEU A 470 7.36 0.15 23.57
C LEU A 470 6.12 0.70 24.30
N ALA A 471 6.20 0.93 25.59
CA ALA A 471 5.10 1.52 26.36
C ALA A 471 4.79 2.93 25.87
N THR A 472 5.81 3.72 25.56
CA THR A 472 5.64 5.04 24.95
C THR A 472 4.94 4.92 23.57
N LEU A 473 5.27 3.90 22.77
CA LEU A 473 4.60 3.64 21.50
C LEU A 473 3.12 3.28 21.67
N VAL A 474 2.81 2.39 22.61
CA VAL A 474 1.43 2.03 22.96
C VAL A 474 0.66 3.24 23.50
N PHE A 475 1.33 4.14 24.21
CA PHE A 475 0.74 5.38 24.69
C PHE A 475 0.40 6.33 23.53
N VAL A 476 1.35 6.57 22.61
CA VAL A 476 1.13 7.39 21.40
C VAL A 476 -0.08 6.88 20.60
N LEU A 477 -0.25 5.56 20.54
CA LEU A 477 -1.38 4.90 19.90
C LEU A 477 -2.71 5.02 20.66
N ASN A 478 -2.69 5.05 21.98
CA ASN A 478 -3.91 5.17 22.79
C ASN A 478 -4.36 6.62 22.97
N ARG A 479 -3.42 7.57 23.01
CA ARG A 479 -3.65 8.97 23.43
C ARG A 479 -2.79 9.97 22.63
N PRO A 480 -3.04 10.16 21.33
CA PRO A 480 -2.27 11.05 20.47
C PRO A 480 -2.51 12.53 20.80
N ASP A 481 -3.61 12.86 21.49
CA ASP A 481 -4.00 14.23 21.83
C ASP A 481 -3.31 14.73 23.11
N THR A 482 -2.63 13.85 23.85
CA THR A 482 -2.08 14.19 25.17
C THR A 482 -0.73 14.90 25.12
N PHE A 483 0.09 14.68 24.08
CA PHE A 483 1.33 15.45 23.88
C PHE A 483 1.28 16.23 22.56
N SER A 484 2.02 17.33 22.49
CA SER A 484 2.21 18.05 21.22
C SER A 484 2.93 17.17 20.19
N SER A 485 2.59 17.35 18.91
CA SER A 485 3.17 16.60 17.78
C SER A 485 4.72 16.61 17.78
N ASP A 486 5.33 17.73 18.16
CA ASP A 486 6.79 17.86 18.21
C ASP A 486 7.43 17.07 19.36
N GLN A 487 6.78 17.00 20.52
CA GLN A 487 7.31 16.26 21.66
C GLN A 487 7.23 14.74 21.41
N HIS A 488 6.13 14.26 20.81
CA HIS A 488 6.00 12.87 20.32
C HIS A 488 7.13 12.49 19.35
N LYS A 489 7.35 13.32 18.32
CA LYS A 489 8.39 13.08 17.30
C LYS A 489 9.80 13.05 17.90
N ARG A 490 10.08 13.88 18.91
CA ARG A 490 11.39 13.87 19.60
C ARG A 490 11.61 12.58 20.39
N LEU A 491 10.61 12.10 21.12
CA LEU A 491 10.68 10.81 21.81
C LEU A 491 10.90 9.65 20.85
N LEU A 492 10.10 9.57 19.78
CA LEU A 492 10.23 8.51 18.78
C LEU A 492 11.62 8.51 18.14
N LYS A 493 12.17 9.68 17.80
CA LYS A 493 13.54 9.81 17.29
C LYS A 493 14.60 9.39 18.31
N CYS A 494 14.42 9.72 19.58
CA CYS A 494 15.33 9.31 20.65
C CYS A 494 15.35 7.78 20.80
N GLY A 495 14.16 7.16 20.83
CA GLY A 495 14.02 5.71 20.84
C GLY A 495 14.64 5.06 19.61
N LEU A 496 14.43 5.62 18.41
CA LEU A 496 14.98 5.09 17.16
C LEU A 496 16.50 5.07 17.22
N LYS A 497 17.10 6.21 17.59
CA LYS A 497 18.55 6.32 17.73
C LYS A 497 19.10 5.35 18.78
N TYR A 498 18.41 5.17 19.89
CA TYR A 498 18.79 4.20 20.92
C TYR A 498 18.78 2.77 20.36
N MET A 499 17.67 2.38 19.74
CA MET A 499 17.48 1.05 19.15
C MET A 499 18.53 0.75 18.07
N ASP A 500 18.83 1.69 17.18
CA ASP A 500 19.85 1.55 16.14
C ASP A 500 21.26 1.42 16.74
N ASN A 501 21.57 2.18 17.80
CA ASN A 501 22.85 2.09 18.50
C ASN A 501 23.01 0.73 19.20
N VAL A 502 21.98 0.25 19.91
CA VAL A 502 22.00 -1.08 20.53
C VAL A 502 22.16 -2.16 19.46
N LEU A 503 21.48 -2.04 18.33
CA LEU A 503 21.62 -2.97 17.21
C LEU A 503 23.04 -2.94 16.62
N SER A 504 23.66 -1.78 16.47
CA SER A 504 25.05 -1.69 15.98
C SER A 504 26.06 -2.28 16.97
N LEU A 505 25.88 -2.02 18.27
CA LEU A 505 26.83 -2.42 19.32
C LEU A 505 26.68 -3.89 19.76
N SER A 506 25.51 -4.49 19.52
CA SER A 506 25.22 -5.92 19.75
C SER A 506 25.70 -6.85 18.63
N GLN A 507 26.38 -6.34 17.60
CA GLN A 507 27.00 -7.18 16.56
C GLN A 507 28.09 -8.07 17.18
N ARG A 508 28.12 -9.35 16.76
CA ARG A 508 29.07 -10.38 17.27
C ARG A 508 30.54 -9.96 17.16
N GLU A 509 30.87 -9.10 16.21
CA GLU A 509 32.23 -8.59 15.96
C GLU A 509 32.65 -7.49 16.94
N LYS A 510 31.69 -6.68 17.41
CA LYS A 510 31.95 -5.53 18.29
C LYS A 510 31.79 -5.89 19.77
N ASN A 511 30.72 -6.61 20.14
CA ASN A 511 30.41 -7.07 21.51
C ASN A 511 30.65 -6.00 22.61
N ARG A 512 30.17 -4.77 22.39
CA ARG A 512 30.41 -3.60 23.25
C ARG A 512 29.32 -3.44 24.31
N TRP A 513 29.13 -4.46 25.14
CA TRP A 513 28.06 -4.48 26.15
C TRP A 513 28.17 -3.33 27.16
N LEU A 514 29.37 -2.92 27.57
CA LEU A 514 29.55 -1.78 28.49
C LEU A 514 29.07 -0.45 27.89
N GLU A 515 29.29 -0.23 26.59
CA GLU A 515 28.75 0.95 25.88
C GLU A 515 27.22 0.88 25.80
N ILE A 516 26.65 -0.32 25.67
CA ILE A 516 25.19 -0.52 25.74
C ILE A 516 24.66 -0.15 27.13
N ASP A 517 25.34 -0.53 28.22
CA ASP A 517 24.93 -0.17 29.59
C ASP A 517 24.90 1.35 29.82
N GLU A 518 25.95 2.06 29.41
CA GLU A 518 26.02 3.53 29.52
C GLU A 518 24.92 4.21 28.69
N LEU A 519 24.67 3.72 27.46
CA LEU A 519 23.58 4.21 26.62
C LEU A 519 22.21 3.94 27.24
N THR A 520 22.01 2.76 27.81
CA THR A 520 20.76 2.33 28.45
C THR A 520 20.44 3.25 29.62
N LYS A 521 21.41 3.50 30.51
CA LYS A 521 21.26 4.43 31.65
C LYS A 521 20.92 5.84 31.20
N LYS A 522 21.64 6.36 30.20
CA LYS A 522 21.41 7.72 29.67
C LYS A 522 20.01 7.88 29.08
N VAL A 523 19.54 6.90 28.31
CA VAL A 523 18.22 6.94 27.68
C VAL A 523 17.10 6.74 28.71
N SER A 524 17.31 5.87 29.70
CA SER A 524 16.38 5.68 30.82
C SER A 524 16.10 7.01 31.54
N ILE A 525 17.15 7.80 31.86
CA ILE A 525 16.99 9.12 32.49
C ILE A 525 16.20 10.08 31.59
N GLN A 526 16.56 10.15 30.29
CA GLN A 526 15.90 11.05 29.35
C GLN A 526 14.40 10.75 29.19
N TYR A 527 14.04 9.47 29.13
CA TYR A 527 12.65 9.06 29.05
C TYR A 527 11.92 9.26 30.39
N SER A 528 12.53 8.96 31.54
CA SER A 528 11.95 9.25 32.86
C SER A 528 11.63 10.72 33.03
N ASP A 529 12.58 11.61 32.73
CA ASP A 529 12.41 13.06 32.83
C ASP A 529 11.28 13.54 31.92
N TYR A 530 11.19 12.99 30.72
CA TYR A 530 10.13 13.33 29.78
C TYR A 530 8.76 12.85 30.29
N ILE A 531 8.64 11.59 30.70
CA ILE A 531 7.38 11.03 31.18
C ILE A 531 6.91 11.79 32.43
N ASN A 532 7.78 11.98 33.43
CA ASN A 532 7.44 12.64 34.68
C ASN A 532 7.01 14.10 34.49
N LYS A 533 7.63 14.84 33.56
CA LYS A 533 7.23 16.22 33.24
C LYS A 533 5.83 16.34 32.64
N ASN A 534 5.30 15.26 32.04
CA ASN A 534 4.04 15.32 31.33
C ASN A 534 2.95 14.42 31.95
N ILE A 535 3.26 13.61 32.97
CA ILE A 535 2.26 12.83 33.74
C ILE A 535 1.23 13.74 34.42
N GLU A 536 1.60 14.94 34.85
CA GLU A 536 0.68 15.91 35.49
C GLU A 536 -0.43 16.42 34.55
N VAL A 537 -0.26 16.26 33.23
CA VAL A 537 -1.22 16.69 32.20
C VAL A 537 -2.25 15.60 31.87
N ILE A 538 -2.06 14.38 32.38
CA ILE A 538 -2.88 13.22 32.05
C ILE A 538 -4.08 13.17 33.01
N PRO A 539 -5.33 13.41 32.56
CA PRO A 539 -6.48 13.22 33.43
C PRO A 539 -6.53 11.75 33.89
N LYS A 540 -6.60 11.57 35.21
CA LYS A 540 -6.74 10.26 35.86
C LYS A 540 -8.02 9.59 35.34
N GLN A 541 -7.99 8.27 35.17
CA GLN A 541 -9.03 7.43 34.55
C GLN A 541 -10.42 7.47 35.22
N SER A 542 -10.68 8.35 36.19
CA SER A 542 -11.93 8.40 36.95
C SER A 542 -13.09 9.18 36.31
N GLU A 543 -12.94 9.78 35.11
CA GLU A 543 -13.98 10.64 34.52
C GLU A 543 -14.57 10.19 33.16
N ILE A 544 -14.19 9.04 32.59
CA ILE A 544 -14.69 8.60 31.26
C ILE A 544 -15.51 7.29 31.34
N THR A 545 -16.30 7.13 32.39
CA THR A 545 -17.35 6.08 32.46
C THR A 545 -18.77 6.62 32.26
N THR A 546 -18.92 7.89 31.87
CA THR A 546 -20.20 8.47 31.50
C THR A 546 -20.01 9.50 30.40
N VAL A 547 -20.00 9.06 29.12
CA VAL A 547 -20.76 9.62 27.97
C VAL A 547 -20.75 8.57 26.86
#